data_AF-A0A2I1HQJ6-F1
#
_entry.id   AF-A0A2I1HQJ6-F1
#
_cell.length_a   1.000
_cell.length_b   1.000
_cell.length_c   1.000
_cell.angle_alpha   90.00
_cell.angle_beta   90.00
_cell.angle_gamma   90.00
#
_symmetry.space_group_name_H-M   'P 1'
#
loop_
_entity.id
_entity.type
_entity.pdbx_description
1 polymer ?
#
loop_
_entity_poly.entity_id
_entity_poly.type
_entity_poly.pdbx_seq_one_letter_code
_entity_poly.pdbx_strand_id
1 'polypeptide(L)'
;MQRLPVEVAERIITNLSDKNLFIGSSVCRVWWQIVRQEAYKRWKKYACRIGDIYREIQAVREEERKGEIEWQKASYAVEELNNCMGTFAGNQVYIMNKMLKYEMIVDLQEREIIEYASSEFNWGGDPWRFDWEWNEWTQQE
;
A
#
# COMPACT_ATOMS: atom_id res chain seq x y z
N MET A 1 17.64 23.45 -22.13
CA MET A 1 16.77 23.04 -21.01
C MET A 1 17.58 23.15 -19.73
N GLN A 2 17.16 24.00 -18.78
CA GLN A 2 17.73 23.99 -17.43
C GLN A 2 17.38 22.65 -16.78
N ARG A 3 18.39 21.92 -16.28
CA ARG A 3 18.16 20.70 -15.51
C ARG A 3 17.74 21.14 -14.11
N LEU A 4 16.49 20.84 -13.74
CA LEU A 4 16.06 20.91 -12.35
C LEU A 4 16.99 20.00 -11.52
N PRO A 5 17.50 20.48 -10.36
CA PRO A 5 18.22 19.62 -9.43
C PRO A 5 17.34 18.42 -9.02
N VAL A 6 17.98 17.27 -8.79
CA VAL A 6 17.28 16.02 -8.46
C VAL A 6 16.43 16.19 -7.20
N GLU A 7 16.96 16.91 -6.23
CA GLU A 7 16.33 17.19 -4.93
C GLU A 7 15.03 18.00 -5.10
N VAL A 8 14.96 18.88 -6.11
CA VAL A 8 13.75 19.64 -6.43
C VAL A 8 12.72 18.73 -7.08
N ALA A 9 13.13 17.84 -7.99
CA ALA A 9 12.23 16.87 -8.61
C ALA A 9 11.68 15.88 -7.57
N GLU A 10 12.50 15.40 -6.65
CA GLU A 10 12.06 14.56 -5.52
C GLU A 10 11.02 15.26 -4.67
N ARG A 11 11.28 16.50 -4.23
CA ARG A 11 10.30 17.29 -3.46
C ARG A 11 8.98 17.50 -4.19
N ILE A 12 9.02 17.71 -5.51
CA ILE A 12 7.80 17.82 -6.30
C ILE A 12 7.04 16.49 -6.27
N ILE A 13 7.71 15.39 -6.62
CA ILE A 13 7.09 14.06 -6.71
C ILE A 13 6.52 13.59 -5.37
N THR A 14 7.24 13.78 -4.26
CA THR A 14 6.77 13.38 -2.92
C THR A 14 5.51 14.13 -2.50
N ASN A 15 5.29 15.34 -3.01
CA ASN A 15 4.10 16.15 -2.71
C ASN A 15 2.93 15.90 -3.67
N LEU A 16 3.10 15.09 -4.72
CA LEU A 16 1.99 14.71 -5.59
C LEU A 16 1.07 13.71 -4.90
N SER A 17 -0.22 13.78 -5.19
CA SER A 17 -1.18 12.73 -4.83
C SER A 17 -0.92 11.45 -5.63
N ASP A 18 -1.43 10.31 -5.16
CA ASP A 18 -1.29 9.03 -5.88
C ASP A 18 -1.80 9.12 -7.32
N LYS A 19 -2.90 9.85 -7.53
CA LYS A 19 -3.49 10.09 -8.85
C LYS A 19 -2.54 10.78 -9.82
N ASN A 20 -1.72 11.70 -9.31
CA ASN A 20 -0.82 12.53 -10.11
C ASN A 20 0.63 12.03 -10.12
N LEU A 21 1.00 11.14 -9.19
CA LEU A 21 2.35 10.61 -9.02
C LEU A 21 2.96 10.13 -10.35
N PHE A 22 2.20 9.35 -11.12
CA PHE A 22 2.68 8.74 -12.35
C PHE A 22 2.76 9.69 -13.55
N ILE A 23 2.33 10.95 -13.44
CA ILE A 23 2.53 11.94 -14.53
C ILE A 23 4.02 12.15 -14.77
N GLY A 24 4.84 12.05 -13.72
CA GLY A 24 6.29 12.20 -13.84
C GLY A 24 6.99 11.08 -14.61
N SER A 25 6.35 9.91 -14.79
CA SER A 25 7.01 8.72 -15.37
C SER A 25 7.35 8.87 -16.85
N SER A 26 6.67 9.77 -17.58
CA SER A 26 6.91 10.02 -19.01
C SER A 26 7.87 11.19 -19.29
N VAL A 27 8.34 11.90 -18.26
CA VAL A 27 9.15 13.12 -18.43
C VAL A 27 10.58 12.79 -18.87
N CYS A 28 11.30 12.01 -18.07
CA CYS A 28 12.64 11.52 -18.38
C CYS A 28 13.03 10.36 -17.45
N ARG A 29 14.14 9.69 -17.73
CA ARG A 29 14.62 8.54 -16.93
C ARG A 29 14.82 8.88 -15.45
N VAL A 30 15.33 10.07 -15.13
CA VAL A 30 15.54 10.51 -13.74
C VAL A 30 14.20 10.63 -13.01
N TRP A 31 13.21 11.27 -13.64
CA TRP A 31 11.86 11.39 -13.07
C TRP A 31 11.17 10.03 -12.95
N TRP A 32 11.33 9.14 -13.92
CA TRP A 32 10.82 7.78 -13.85
C TRP A 32 11.40 7.03 -12.64
N GLN A 33 12.71 7.16 -12.38
CA GLN A 33 13.34 6.54 -11.21
C GLN A 33 12.80 7.11 -9.89
N ILE A 34 12.64 8.43 -9.79
CA ILE A 34 12.08 9.08 -8.60
C ILE A 34 10.63 8.63 -8.37
N VAL A 35 9.80 8.62 -9.42
CA VAL A 35 8.41 8.15 -9.35
C VAL A 35 8.35 6.68 -8.93
N ARG A 36 9.24 5.83 -9.47
CA ARG A 36 9.34 4.42 -9.07
C ARG A 36 9.61 4.30 -7.57
N GLN A 37 10.63 4.98 -7.05
CA GLN A 37 10.96 4.91 -5.62
C GLN A 37 9.81 5.36 -4.73
N GLU A 38 9.18 6.48 -5.09
CA GLU A 38 8.03 7.00 -4.34
C GLU A 38 6.81 6.06 -4.42
N ALA A 39 6.56 5.43 -5.58
CA ALA A 39 5.49 4.44 -5.75
C ALA A 39 5.69 3.23 -4.82
N TYR A 40 6.91 2.68 -4.78
CA TYR A 40 7.26 1.57 -3.87
C TYR A 40 7.08 1.96 -2.41
N LYS A 41 7.53 3.16 -2.02
CA LYS A 41 7.36 3.67 -0.65
C LYS A 41 5.89 3.75 -0.26
N ARG A 42 5.02 4.26 -1.14
CA ARG A 42 3.58 4.36 -0.88
C ARG A 42 2.89 3.02 -0.85
N TRP A 43 3.22 2.12 -1.78
CA TRP A 43 2.72 0.76 -1.79
C TRP A 43 3.02 0.05 -0.46
N LYS A 44 4.27 0.10 0.02
CA LYS A 44 4.68 -0.45 1.33
C LYS A 44 3.94 0.23 2.48
N LYS A 45 3.81 1.56 2.46
CA LYS A 45 3.07 2.32 3.48
C LYS A 45 1.61 1.85 3.59
N TYR A 46 0.95 1.60 2.46
CA TYR A 46 -0.43 1.09 2.46
C TYR A 46 -0.51 -0.34 2.98
N ALA A 47 0.42 -1.22 2.57
CA ALA A 47 0.50 -2.58 3.10
C ALA A 47 0.61 -2.60 4.64
N CYS A 48 1.52 -1.78 5.19
CA CYS A 48 1.69 -1.66 6.63
C CYS A 48 0.41 -1.16 7.32
N ARG A 49 -0.24 -0.13 6.76
CA ARG A 49 -1.45 0.44 7.37
C ARG A 49 -2.62 -0.55 7.36
N ILE A 50 -2.75 -1.35 6.31
CA ILE A 50 -3.74 -2.45 6.25
C ILE A 50 -3.46 -3.47 7.35
N GLY A 51 -2.19 -3.87 7.53
CA GLY A 51 -1.79 -4.79 8.60
C GLY A 51 -2.03 -4.23 10.01
N ASP A 52 -1.83 -2.93 10.24
CA ASP A 52 -2.18 -2.26 11.49
C ASP A 52 -3.68 -2.34 11.77
N ILE A 53 -4.51 -2.00 10.79
CA ILE A 53 -5.98 -2.03 10.93
C ILE A 53 -6.45 -3.46 11.21
N TYR A 54 -5.87 -4.46 10.55
CA TYR A 54 -6.20 -5.85 10.83
C TYR A 54 -5.91 -6.21 12.30
N ARG A 55 -4.75 -5.80 12.85
CA ARG A 55 -4.43 -6.00 14.27
C ARG A 55 -5.41 -5.26 15.19
N GLU A 56 -5.80 -4.03 14.84
CA GLU A 56 -6.81 -3.27 15.59
C GLU A 56 -8.15 -4.01 15.62
N ILE A 57 -8.60 -4.57 14.49
CA ILE A 57 -9.82 -5.39 14.43
C ILE A 57 -9.70 -6.61 15.36
N GLN A 58 -8.57 -7.32 15.34
CA GLN A 58 -8.34 -8.47 16.23
C GLN A 58 -8.40 -8.08 17.71
N ALA A 59 -7.81 -6.93 18.08
CA ALA A 59 -7.86 -6.42 19.44
C ALA A 59 -9.30 -6.12 19.89
N VAL A 60 -10.09 -5.44 19.06
CA VAL A 60 -11.51 -5.15 19.34
C VAL A 60 -12.30 -6.46 19.53
N ARG A 61 -12.09 -7.45 18.66
CA ARG A 61 -12.76 -8.76 18.79
C ARG A 61 -12.36 -9.51 20.06
N GLU A 62 -11.12 -9.36 20.51
CA GLU A 62 -10.66 -9.96 21.76
C GLU A 62 -11.27 -9.29 22.99
N GLU A 63 -11.37 -7.96 23.01
CA GLU A 63 -12.05 -7.21 24.07
C GLU A 63 -13.55 -7.57 24.14
N GLU A 64 -14.19 -7.73 22.97
CA GLU A 64 -15.58 -8.18 22.86
C GLU A 64 -15.76 -9.58 23.48
N ARG A 65 -14.85 -10.50 23.16
CA ARG A 65 -14.86 -11.88 23.68
C ARG A 65 -14.67 -11.93 25.20
N LYS A 66 -13.89 -11.01 25.77
CA LYS A 66 -13.71 -10.85 27.21
C LYS A 66 -14.89 -10.18 27.91
N GLY A 67 -15.83 -9.59 27.15
CA GLY A 67 -16.93 -8.81 27.68
C GLY A 67 -16.51 -7.42 28.19
N GLU A 68 -15.32 -6.95 27.80
CA GLU A 68 -14.80 -5.62 28.16
C GLU A 68 -15.50 -4.52 27.34
N ILE A 69 -15.99 -4.87 26.14
CA ILE A 69 -16.82 -4.02 25.29
C ILE A 69 -18.11 -4.74 24.89
N GLU A 70 -19.18 -3.96 24.72
CA GLU A 70 -20.47 -4.46 24.25
C GLU A 70 -20.42 -4.81 22.75
N TRP A 71 -21.10 -5.89 22.36
CA TRP A 71 -21.20 -6.35 20.97
C TRP A 71 -21.54 -5.22 19.97
N GLN A 72 -22.50 -4.35 20.30
CA GLN A 72 -22.90 -3.25 19.40
C GLN A 72 -21.75 -2.26 19.15
N LYS A 73 -20.99 -1.93 20.20
CA LYS A 73 -19.84 -1.03 20.11
C LYS A 73 -18.69 -1.69 19.35
N ALA A 74 -18.41 -2.96 19.64
CA ALA A 74 -17.41 -3.75 18.92
C ALA A 74 -17.74 -3.84 17.43
N SER A 75 -19.00 -4.14 17.08
CA SER A 75 -19.45 -4.25 15.69
C SER A 75 -19.29 -2.95 14.93
N TYR A 76 -19.68 -1.82 15.53
CA TYR A 76 -19.53 -0.50 14.90
C TYR A 76 -18.06 -0.16 14.66
N ALA A 77 -17.19 -0.37 15.65
CA ALA A 77 -15.76 -0.12 15.52
C ALA A 77 -15.12 -0.99 14.43
N VAL A 78 -15.47 -2.28 14.36
CA VAL A 78 -14.96 -3.19 13.32
C VAL A 78 -15.47 -2.78 11.93
N GLU A 79 -16.71 -2.31 11.80
CA GLU A 79 -17.23 -1.79 10.52
C GLU A 79 -16.44 -0.57 10.04
N GLU A 80 -16.17 0.40 10.92
CA GLU A 80 -15.38 1.58 10.61
C GLU A 80 -13.94 1.21 10.19
N LEU A 81 -13.31 0.30 10.93
CA LEU A 81 -11.98 -0.22 10.60
C LEU A 81 -11.97 -0.94 9.24
N ASN A 82 -12.99 -1.76 8.93
CA ASN A 82 -13.11 -2.42 7.63
C ASN A 82 -13.26 -1.42 6.48
N ASN A 83 -14.06 -0.37 6.65
CA ASN A 83 -14.20 0.70 5.66
C ASN A 83 -12.86 1.43 5.41
N CYS A 84 -12.12 1.68 6.49
CA CYS A 84 -10.79 2.27 6.45
C CYS A 84 -9.79 1.36 5.71
N MET A 85 -9.79 0.06 6.03
CA MET A 85 -8.96 -0.95 5.37
C MET A 85 -9.26 -1.03 3.87
N GLY A 86 -10.54 -1.03 3.48
CA GLY A 86 -10.96 -1.02 2.07
C GLY A 86 -10.44 0.19 1.30
N THR A 87 -10.42 1.38 1.93
CA THR A 87 -9.86 2.59 1.33
C THR A 87 -8.35 2.44 1.06
N PHE A 88 -7.58 1.96 2.04
CA PHE A 88 -6.14 1.76 1.87
C PHE A 88 -5.82 0.65 0.88
N ALA A 89 -6.58 -0.44 0.88
CA ALA A 89 -6.44 -1.51 -0.11
C ALA A 89 -6.69 -0.99 -1.53
N GLY A 90 -7.74 -0.18 -1.73
CA GLY A 90 -8.01 0.46 -3.02
C GLY A 90 -6.85 1.34 -3.50
N ASN A 91 -6.24 2.12 -2.60
CA ASN A 91 -5.06 2.94 -2.93
C ASN A 91 -3.84 2.07 -3.23
N GLN A 92 -3.60 1.01 -2.47
CA GLN A 92 -2.51 0.07 -2.71
C GLN A 92 -2.61 -0.57 -4.10
N VAL A 93 -3.79 -1.10 -4.45
CA VAL A 93 -4.09 -1.70 -5.77
C VAL A 93 -3.93 -0.67 -6.88
N TYR A 94 -4.37 0.58 -6.67
CA TYR A 94 -4.16 1.64 -7.65
C TYR A 94 -2.68 1.83 -7.95
N ILE A 95 -1.83 1.93 -6.93
CA ILE A 95 -0.38 2.08 -7.10
C ILE A 95 0.20 0.87 -7.83
N MET A 96 -0.15 -0.35 -7.42
CA MET A 96 0.30 -1.60 -8.04
C MET A 96 -0.02 -1.67 -9.54
N ASN A 97 -1.26 -1.37 -9.91
CA ASN A 97 -1.69 -1.36 -11.31
C ASN A 97 -0.94 -0.33 -12.15
N LYS A 98 -0.62 0.82 -11.56
CA LYS A 98 0.20 1.83 -12.23
C LYS A 98 1.65 1.38 -12.37
N MET A 99 2.23 0.78 -11.34
CA MET A 99 3.58 0.24 -11.38
C MET A 99 3.72 -0.85 -12.46
N LEU A 100 2.71 -1.73 -12.61
CA LEU A 100 2.64 -2.68 -13.73
C LEU A 100 2.57 -1.97 -15.08
N LYS A 101 1.63 -1.03 -15.24
CA LYS A 101 1.43 -0.29 -16.50
C LYS A 101 2.68 0.44 -16.99
N TYR A 102 3.48 0.98 -16.07
CA TYR A 102 4.69 1.74 -16.39
C TYR A 102 5.98 0.91 -16.28
N GLU A 103 5.86 -0.42 -16.20
CA GLU A 103 6.97 -1.37 -16.13
C GLU A 103 7.97 -1.05 -15.01
N MET A 104 7.46 -0.57 -13.88
CA MET A 104 8.27 -0.13 -12.73
C MET A 104 8.69 -1.28 -11.82
N ILE A 105 8.13 -2.48 -12.01
CA ILE A 105 8.45 -3.65 -11.21
C ILE A 105 9.53 -4.44 -11.95
N VAL A 106 10.70 -4.50 -11.34
CA VAL A 106 11.92 -5.09 -11.92
C VAL A 106 12.15 -6.50 -11.39
N ASP A 107 11.80 -6.73 -10.14
CA ASP A 107 11.90 -8.04 -9.51
C ASP A 107 10.74 -8.95 -9.94
N LEU A 108 11.06 -10.20 -10.30
CA LEU A 108 10.08 -11.14 -10.82
C LEU A 108 9.10 -11.60 -9.74
N GLN A 109 9.58 -11.81 -8.51
CA GLN A 109 8.76 -12.22 -7.39
C GLN A 109 7.80 -11.09 -6.97
N GLU A 110 8.28 -9.84 -6.90
CA GLU A 110 7.44 -8.68 -6.67
C GLU A 110 6.37 -8.53 -7.76
N ARG A 111 6.73 -8.81 -9.02
CA ARG A 111 5.77 -8.77 -10.13
C ARG A 111 4.69 -9.82 -9.96
N GLU A 112 5.04 -11.07 -9.66
CA GLU A 112 4.07 -12.14 -9.42
C GLU A 112 3.13 -11.81 -8.25
N ILE A 113 3.67 -11.31 -7.15
CA ILE A 113 2.87 -10.86 -5.99
C ILE A 113 1.91 -9.76 -6.41
N ILE A 114 2.39 -8.77 -7.17
CA ILE A 114 1.58 -7.62 -7.58
C ILE A 114 0.51 -8.04 -8.59
N GLU A 115 0.84 -8.86 -9.58
CA GLU A 115 -0.11 -9.38 -10.56
C GLU A 115 -1.18 -10.26 -9.91
N TYR A 116 -0.79 -11.11 -8.95
CA TYR A 116 -1.71 -11.92 -8.18
C TYR A 116 -2.70 -11.05 -7.40
N ALA A 117 -2.21 -10.13 -6.56
CA ALA A 117 -3.07 -9.26 -5.75
C ALA A 117 -3.93 -8.30 -6.59
N SER A 118 -3.45 -7.87 -7.76
CA SER A 118 -4.23 -7.07 -8.70
C SER A 118 -5.33 -7.85 -9.43
N SER A 119 -5.14 -9.16 -9.67
CA SER A 119 -6.06 -9.99 -10.45
C SER A 119 -7.23 -10.55 -9.64
N GLU A 120 -7.00 -10.93 -8.38
CA GLU A 120 -8.03 -11.65 -7.63
C GLU A 120 -9.16 -10.75 -7.12
N PHE A 121 -8.97 -9.46 -6.88
CA PHE A 121 -9.99 -8.58 -6.25
C PHE A 121 -10.66 -9.19 -4.99
N ASN A 122 -10.12 -10.26 -4.43
CA ASN A 122 -10.80 -11.17 -3.50
C ASN A 122 -10.40 -10.82 -2.06
N TRP A 123 -10.83 -9.64 -1.62
CA TRP A 123 -10.51 -9.12 -0.29
C TRP A 123 -11.54 -9.53 0.78
N GLY A 124 -12.40 -10.52 0.46
CA GLY A 124 -13.39 -11.10 1.38
C GLY A 124 -12.85 -12.21 2.28
N GLY A 125 -11.53 -12.44 2.28
CA GLY A 125 -10.82 -13.39 3.13
C GLY A 125 -9.49 -12.82 3.58
N ASP A 126 -8.70 -13.59 4.34
CA ASP A 126 -7.33 -13.23 4.72
C ASP A 126 -6.53 -12.85 3.46
N PRO A 127 -6.21 -11.55 3.28
CA PRO A 127 -5.48 -11.07 2.10
C PRO A 127 -4.08 -11.70 1.99
N TRP A 128 -3.64 -12.33 3.08
CA TRP A 128 -2.30 -12.82 3.34
C TRP A 128 -2.28 -14.34 3.48
N ARG A 129 -3.16 -15.05 2.77
CA ARG A 129 -3.27 -16.54 2.70
C ARG A 129 -1.99 -17.33 2.40
N PHE A 130 -0.88 -16.64 2.27
CA PHE A 130 0.47 -17.18 2.14
C PHE A 130 1.22 -16.87 3.43
N ASP A 131 1.87 -17.89 4.01
CA ASP A 131 2.86 -17.76 5.08
C ASP A 131 4.08 -16.96 4.58
N TRP A 132 3.89 -15.68 4.28
CA TRP A 132 4.97 -14.76 3.98
C TRP A 132 5.60 -14.38 5.31
N GLU A 133 6.75 -14.98 5.61
CA GLU A 133 7.64 -14.44 6.62
C GLU A 133 8.02 -13.01 6.19
N TRP A 134 7.41 -12.01 6.84
CA TRP A 134 7.82 -10.60 6.80
C TRP A 134 9.19 -10.37 7.46
N ASN A 135 10.07 -11.39 7.43
CA ASN A 135 11.39 -11.32 8.00
C ASN A 135 12.18 -10.25 7.23
N GLU A 136 12.51 -9.17 7.97
CA GLU A 136 13.61 -8.24 7.70
C GLU A 136 13.49 -7.27 6.51
N TRP A 137 12.37 -6.56 6.36
CA TRP A 137 12.32 -5.34 5.51
C TRP A 137 12.27 -4.02 6.29
N THR A 138 12.38 -4.07 7.63
CA THR A 138 12.49 -2.88 8.50
C THR A 138 13.90 -2.33 8.64
N GLN A 139 14.91 -2.89 7.98
CA GLN A 139 16.29 -2.37 8.02
C GLN A 139 17.00 -2.50 6.67
N GLN A 140 16.71 -1.61 5.74
CA GLN A 140 17.75 -1.13 4.83
C GLN A 140 17.64 0.39 4.78
N GLU A 141 18.66 1.03 5.37
CA GLU A 141 18.95 2.46 5.31
C GLU A 141 19.04 2.97 3.87
#